data_AF-A0A818T431-F1
#
_entry.id   AF-A0A818T431-F1
#
_cell.length_a   1.000
_cell.length_b   1.000
_cell.length_c   1.000
_cell.angle_alpha   90.00
_cell.angle_beta   90.00
_cell.angle_gamma   90.00
#
_symmetry.space_group_name_H-M   'P 1'
#
loop_
_entity.id
_entity.type
_entity.pdbx_description
1 polymer ?
#
loop_
_entity_poly.entity_id
_entity_poly.type
_entity_poly.pdbx_seq_one_letter_code
_entity_poly.pdbx_strand_id
1 'polypeptide(L)'
;MLTSDKSIVGSVRLIESCYSIGVASAPIVTVYQGQGAFTPDHVYTPADVSDVIEHARLRGIRVIPEIDTPGHTYSWRKAMPELITVCWANGKPNQAIYGNHSEMETFNPI
;
A
#
# COMPACT_ATOMS: atom_id res chain seq x y z
N MET A 1 9.01 0.96 7.04
CA MET A 1 7.76 1.44 6.46
C MET A 1 7.67 0.98 5.01
N LEU A 2 6.72 0.11 4.66
CA LEU A 2 6.59 -0.42 3.29
C LEU A 2 5.72 0.48 2.40
N THR A 3 4.93 1.37 2.99
CA THR A 3 4.07 2.31 2.28
C THR A 3 4.06 3.69 2.94
N SER A 4 4.09 4.76 2.15
CA SER A 4 4.02 6.16 2.60
C SER A 4 3.54 7.07 1.46
N ASP A 5 3.38 8.38 1.68
CA ASP A 5 3.02 9.32 0.60
C ASP A 5 3.98 9.28 -0.60
N LYS A 6 5.25 8.98 -0.31
CA LYS A 6 6.34 9.08 -1.28
C LYS A 6 6.60 7.77 -1.99
N SER A 7 6.31 6.64 -1.35
CA SER A 7 6.59 5.33 -1.93
C SER A 7 5.72 4.20 -1.42
N ILE A 8 5.29 3.33 -2.34
CA ILE A 8 5.04 1.91 -2.08
C ILE A 8 6.29 1.17 -2.51
N VAL A 9 6.94 0.47 -1.58
CA VAL A 9 8.20 -0.24 -1.86
C VAL A 9 8.05 -1.76 -1.85
N GLY A 10 6.83 -2.31 -1.80
CA GLY A 10 6.62 -3.76 -1.81
C GLY A 10 5.30 -4.16 -2.46
N SER A 11 5.18 -5.42 -2.89
CA SER A 11 3.91 -5.95 -3.39
C SER A 11 2.98 -6.26 -2.22
N VAL A 12 1.88 -5.52 -2.11
CA VAL A 12 0.78 -5.86 -1.22
C VAL A 12 -0.14 -6.83 -1.97
N ARG A 13 -0.20 -8.09 -1.53
CA ARG A 13 -1.27 -9.01 -1.92
C ARG A 13 -2.31 -8.98 -0.82
N LEU A 14 -3.49 -8.45 -1.10
CA LEU A 14 -4.63 -8.60 -0.19
C LEU A 14 -4.96 -10.09 -0.12
N ILE A 15 -4.79 -10.68 1.06
CA ILE A 15 -5.13 -12.07 1.31
C ILE A 15 -6.65 -12.10 1.44
N GLU A 16 -7.36 -12.64 0.45
CA GLU A 16 -8.70 -13.14 0.69
C GLU A 16 -8.58 -14.38 1.58
N SER A 17 -8.67 -14.17 2.89
CA SER A 17 -8.96 -15.27 3.81
C SER A 17 -10.47 -15.49 3.83
N CYS A 18 -11.00 -16.16 2.80
CA CYS A 18 -12.20 -16.96 3.00
C CYS A 18 -12.29 -18.12 1.98
N TYR A 19 -12.04 -19.31 2.51
CA TYR A 19 -12.54 -20.61 2.05
C TYR A 19 -11.93 -21.26 0.80
N SER A 20 -11.36 -22.43 1.04
CA SER A 20 -10.91 -23.42 0.08
C SER A 20 -12.00 -23.78 -0.94
N ILE A 21 -11.92 -23.27 -2.17
CA ILE A 21 -12.48 -23.88 -3.39
C ILE A 21 -11.65 -23.35 -4.57
N GLY A 22 -11.12 -24.26 -5.39
CA GLY A 22 -10.20 -23.97 -6.49
C GLY A 22 -10.83 -23.15 -7.63
N VAL A 23 -10.87 -21.83 -7.44
CA VAL A 23 -10.92 -20.87 -8.54
C VAL A 23 -9.50 -20.38 -8.75
N ALA A 24 -9.00 -20.38 -9.98
CA ALA A 24 -7.75 -19.71 -10.32
C ALA A 24 -7.88 -18.25 -9.87
N SER A 25 -7.26 -17.94 -8.73
CA SER A 25 -7.31 -16.63 -8.10
C SER A 25 -6.51 -15.66 -8.96
N ALA A 26 -7.15 -15.10 -9.98
CA ALA A 26 -6.68 -13.86 -10.56
C ALA A 26 -6.75 -12.82 -9.42
N PRO A 27 -5.64 -12.19 -9.03
CA PRO A 27 -5.65 -11.21 -7.95
C PRO A 27 -6.58 -10.07 -8.31
N ILE A 28 -7.64 -9.86 -7.50
CA ILE A 28 -8.63 -8.78 -7.67
C ILE A 28 -7.97 -7.40 -7.59
N VAL A 29 -6.76 -7.29 -7.04
CA VAL A 29 -5.95 -6.07 -7.00
C VAL A 29 -4.47 -6.49 -7.01
N THR A 30 -3.72 -6.18 -8.08
CA THR A 30 -2.26 -6.39 -8.13
C THR A 30 -1.55 -5.05 -8.15
N VAL A 31 -0.82 -4.72 -7.08
CA VAL A 31 0.13 -3.59 -7.15
C VAL A 31 1.30 -4.08 -7.97
N TYR A 32 1.47 -3.53 -9.18
CA TYR A 32 2.67 -3.77 -9.97
C TYR A 32 3.86 -3.12 -9.25
N GLN A 33 4.88 -3.95 -8.97
CA GLN A 33 6.12 -3.50 -8.36
C GLN A 33 6.69 -2.30 -9.15
N GLY A 34 6.98 -1.20 -8.45
CA GLY A 34 7.50 0.05 -9.03
C GLY A 34 6.44 1.12 -9.34
N GLN A 35 5.16 0.76 -9.47
CA GLN A 35 4.10 1.77 -9.56
C GLN A 35 3.86 2.32 -8.15
N GLY A 36 4.17 3.61 -7.97
CA GLY A 36 4.11 4.26 -6.66
C GLY A 36 5.43 4.26 -5.89
N ALA A 37 6.53 3.71 -6.40
CA ALA A 37 7.86 3.83 -5.75
C ALA A 37 8.45 5.26 -5.89
N PHE A 38 9.37 5.64 -4.99
CA PHE A 38 10.03 6.95 -5.06
C PHE A 38 10.97 7.04 -6.28
N THR A 39 11.75 5.98 -6.52
CA THR A 39 12.47 5.73 -7.78
C THR A 39 12.36 4.24 -8.13
N PRO A 40 12.66 3.83 -9.38
CA PRO A 40 12.65 2.41 -9.77
C PRO A 40 13.55 1.51 -8.92
N ASP A 41 14.60 2.06 -8.33
CA ASP A 41 15.56 1.32 -7.48
C ASP A 41 15.05 1.12 -6.03
N HIS A 42 13.97 1.81 -5.64
CA HIS A 42 13.39 1.71 -4.30
C HIS A 42 12.19 0.76 -4.29
N VAL A 43 12.44 -0.50 -4.62
CA VAL A 43 11.43 -1.56 -4.66
C VAL A 43 12.01 -2.84 -4.04
N TYR A 44 11.29 -3.42 -3.08
CA TYR A 44 11.58 -4.73 -2.52
C TYR A 44 10.76 -5.80 -3.25
N THR A 45 11.47 -6.75 -3.83
CA THR A 45 10.89 -7.97 -4.38
C THR A 45 10.51 -8.95 -3.26
N PRO A 46 9.66 -9.96 -3.54
CA PRO A 46 9.39 -11.03 -2.58
C PRO A 46 10.65 -11.77 -2.10
N ALA A 47 11.68 -11.84 -2.94
CA ALA A 47 12.97 -12.43 -2.58
C ALA A 47 13.70 -11.55 -1.54
N ASP A 48 13.78 -10.23 -1.79
CA ASP A 48 14.40 -9.29 -0.85
C ASP A 48 13.72 -9.32 0.53
N VAL A 49 12.39 -9.38 0.54
CA VAL A 49 11.61 -9.49 1.79
C VAL A 49 11.91 -10.80 2.51
N SER A 50 11.99 -11.92 1.78
CA SER A 50 12.31 -13.23 2.35
C SER A 50 13.71 -13.27 2.95
N ASP A 51 14.69 -12.65 2.28
CA ASP A 51 16.06 -12.56 2.76
C ASP A 51 16.16 -11.73 4.04
N VAL A 52 15.44 -10.61 4.12
CA VAL A 52 15.36 -9.78 5.34
C VAL A 52 14.72 -10.57 6.49
N ILE A 53 13.63 -11.29 6.24
CA ILE A 53 12.95 -12.10 7.25
C ILE A 53 13.89 -13.21 7.76
N GLU A 54 14.59 -13.92 6.88
CA GLU A 54 15.50 -14.99 7.27
C GLU A 54 16.70 -14.44 8.05
N HIS A 55 17.26 -13.31 7.60
CA HIS A 55 18.34 -12.64 8.29
C HIS A 55 17.95 -12.20 9.72
N ALA A 56 16.72 -11.71 9.89
CA ALA A 56 16.16 -11.35 11.18
C ALA A 56 15.85 -12.57 12.05
N ARG A 57 15.33 -13.65 11.45
CA ARG A 57 15.01 -14.92 12.13
C ARG A 57 16.25 -15.53 12.81
N LEU A 58 17.39 -15.53 12.12
CA LEU A 58 18.67 -16.00 12.66
C LEU A 58 19.17 -15.18 13.87
N ARG A 59 18.61 -13.99 14.08
CA ARG A 59 18.93 -13.09 15.20
C ARG A 59 17.83 -13.04 16.26
N GLY A 60 16.77 -13.84 16.12
CA GLY A 60 15.61 -13.81 17.02
C GLY A 60 14.78 -12.52 16.92
N ILE A 61 14.87 -11.80 15.80
CA ILE A 61 14.15 -10.54 15.56
C ILE A 61 12.89 -10.83 14.75
N ARG A 62 11.75 -10.32 15.21
CA ARG A 62 10.48 -10.40 14.47
C ARG A 62 10.33 -9.17 13.56
N VAL A 63 10.18 -9.42 12.26
CA VAL A 63 9.86 -8.38 11.27
C VAL A 63 8.34 -8.24 11.18
N ILE A 64 7.84 -7.01 11.34
CA ILE A 64 6.42 -6.68 11.19
C ILE A 64 6.31 -5.65 10.05
N PRO A 65 5.64 -5.98 8.94
CA PRO A 65 5.41 -5.02 7.87
C PRO A 65 4.43 -3.94 8.35
N GLU A 66 4.68 -2.71 7.90
CA GLU A 66 3.83 -1.55 8.16
C GLU A 66 3.18 -1.11 6.85
N ILE A 67 1.85 -1.05 6.88
CA ILE A 67 1.00 -0.52 5.82
C ILE A 67 0.29 0.69 6.44
N ASP A 68 0.76 1.89 6.12
CA ASP A 68 0.21 3.14 6.65
C ASP A 68 -1.08 3.50 5.88
N THR A 69 -2.19 3.54 6.62
CA THR A 69 -3.54 3.91 6.16
C THR A 69 -4.31 4.52 7.35
N PRO A 70 -5.31 5.39 7.12
CA PRO A 70 -5.80 5.91 5.83
C PRO A 70 -4.99 7.10 5.28
N GLY A 71 -4.11 7.68 6.10
CA GLY A 71 -3.18 8.74 5.72
C GLY A 71 -1.88 8.20 5.14
N HIS A 72 -1.04 9.09 4.63
CA HIS A 72 0.23 8.74 3.98
C HIS A 72 0.11 7.75 2.82
N THR A 73 -0.98 7.82 2.05
CA THR A 73 -1.26 6.88 0.95
C THR A 73 -1.18 7.49 -0.43
N TYR A 74 -0.63 8.69 -0.60
CA TYR A 74 -0.58 9.35 -1.92
C TYR A 74 0.12 8.50 -3.00
N SER A 75 1.12 7.70 -2.63
CA SER A 75 1.81 6.78 -3.53
C SER A 75 0.90 5.66 -4.05
N TRP A 76 -0.11 5.25 -3.27
CA TRP A 76 -1.11 4.26 -3.65
C TRP A 76 -1.96 4.77 -4.80
N ARG A 77 -2.30 6.05 -4.85
CA ARG A 77 -3.02 6.64 -5.98
C ARG A 77 -2.31 6.43 -7.32
N LYS A 78 -0.98 6.46 -7.33
CA LYS A 78 -0.22 6.24 -8.57
C LYS A 78 -0.32 4.80 -9.06
N ALA A 79 -0.47 3.85 -8.14
CA ALA A 79 -0.52 2.42 -8.45
C ALA A 79 -1.96 1.89 -8.59
N MET A 80 -2.89 2.48 -7.82
CA MET A 80 -4.26 2.04 -7.56
C MET A 80 -5.17 3.25 -7.32
N PRO A 81 -5.49 4.02 -8.38
CA PRO A 81 -6.36 5.18 -8.26
C PRO A 81 -7.77 4.81 -7.76
N GLU A 82 -8.22 3.57 -7.94
CA GLU A 82 -9.51 3.05 -7.51
C GLU A 82 -9.64 2.84 -5.99
N LEU A 83 -8.51 2.75 -5.27
CA LEU A 83 -8.49 2.55 -3.81
C LEU A 83 -8.42 3.86 -3.01
N ILE A 84 -8.42 5.00 -3.69
CA ILE A 84 -8.26 6.32 -3.08
C ILE A 84 -9.56 7.10 -3.22
N THR A 85 -9.98 7.73 -2.14
CA THR A 85 -11.18 8.57 -2.11
C THR A 85 -10.79 10.03 -2.24
N VAL A 86 -11.52 10.76 -3.08
CA VAL A 86 -11.35 12.21 -3.22
C VAL A 86 -11.90 12.92 -1.99
N CYS A 87 -11.07 13.71 -1.31
CA CYS A 87 -11.53 14.55 -0.21
C CYS A 87 -12.07 15.88 -0.75
N TRP A 88 -13.18 16.36 -0.19
CA TRP A 88 -13.83 17.59 -0.61
C TRP A 88 -13.62 18.68 0.44
N ALA A 89 -13.19 19.87 0.00
CA ALA A 89 -13.18 21.07 0.85
C ALA A 89 -13.79 22.23 0.07
N ASN A 90 -14.60 23.06 0.76
CA ASN A 90 -15.21 24.26 0.18
C ASN A 90 -15.95 24.02 -1.15
N GLY A 91 -16.59 22.85 -1.30
CA GLY A 91 -17.30 22.46 -2.52
C GLY A 91 -16.41 22.08 -3.71
N LYS A 92 -15.10 21.91 -3.51
CA LYS A 92 -14.14 21.47 -4.53
C LYS A 92 -13.48 20.14 -4.15
N PRO A 93 -13.30 19.21 -5.10
CA PRO A 93 -12.58 17.97 -4.84
C PRO A 93 -11.06 18.21 -4.75
N ASN A 94 -10.35 17.26 -4.15
CA ASN A 94 -8.88 17.22 -4.06
C ASN A 94 -8.28 18.41 -3.32
N GLN A 95 -8.94 18.85 -2.24
CA GLN A 95 -8.47 19.95 -1.43
C GLN A 95 -8.12 19.47 -0.02
N ALA A 96 -6.86 19.64 0.37
CA ALA A 96 -6.42 19.38 1.73
C ALA A 96 -6.87 20.51 2.66
N ILE A 97 -7.36 20.12 3.84
CA ILE A 97 -7.46 21.00 4.99
C ILE A 97 -6.42 20.52 5.98
N TYR A 98 -5.21 21.09 5.91
CA TYR A 98 -4.10 20.72 6.79
C TYR A 98 -4.53 20.79 8.27
N GLY A 99 -4.42 19.64 8.96
CA GLY A 99 -4.89 19.46 10.35
C GLY A 99 -6.21 18.69 10.48
N ASN A 100 -7.01 18.58 9.42
CA ASN A 100 -8.24 17.79 9.40
C ASN A 100 -8.15 16.59 8.45
N HIS A 101 -7.88 16.84 7.16
CA HIS A 101 -7.78 15.78 6.15
C HIS A 101 -6.86 16.21 5.01
N SER A 102 -6.28 15.21 4.34
CA SER A 102 -5.44 15.43 3.15
C SER A 102 -6.31 15.68 1.89
N GLU A 103 -5.67 15.85 0.73
CA GLU A 103 -6.40 16.03 -0.54
C GLU A 103 -7.19 14.76 -0.91
N MET A 104 -6.70 13.59 -0.49
CA MET A 104 -7.23 12.27 -0.83
C MET A 104 -6.77 11.24 0.21
N GLU A 105 -7.61 10.28 0.59
CA GLU A 105 -7.29 9.27 1.61
C GLU A 105 -7.72 7.85 1.19
N THR A 106 -7.04 6.84 1.74
CA THR A 106 -7.36 5.43 1.50
C THR A 106 -8.45 4.97 2.46
N PHE A 107 -9.69 5.43 2.22
CA PHE A 107 -10.94 4.72 2.50
C PHE A 107 -12.13 5.64 2.18
N ASN A 108 -13.11 5.12 1.43
CA ASN A 108 -14.51 5.51 1.59
C ASN A 108 -15.20 4.27 2.14
N PRO A 109 -15.55 4.21 3.43
CA PRO A 109 -16.49 3.20 3.87
C PRO A 109 -17.82 3.52 3.16
N ILE A 110 -18.17 2.72 2.15
CA ILE A 110 -19.59 2.58 1.81
C ILE A 110 -20.28 1.95 3.02
#